data_AF-A0A954YXL1-F1
#
_entry.id   AF-A0A954YXL1-F1
#
_cell.length_a   1.000
_cell.length_b   1.000
_cell.length_c   1.000
_cell.angle_alpha   90.00
_cell.angle_beta   90.00
_cell.angle_gamma   90.00
#
_symmetry.space_group_name_H-M   'P 1'
#
loop_
_entity.id
_entity.type
_entity.pdbx_description
1 polymer ?
#
loop_
_entity_poly.entity_id
_entity_poly.type
_entity_poly.pdbx_seq_one_letter_code
_entity_poly.pdbx_strand_id
1 'polypeptide(L)'
;MKASRYLAIALTTVVLTSALAPALATPEPSPTPVTWELQFTSTRPERINAGGRTYWYILYTATNNTIEDVAFHPEIVRVEEIESEVPAEKAKEQAQKASKITVTPSIVGLDRSVFDTIKRRHEKTHPFLVHPVDAISTLRQGDDNAITSVAVFPEMDARVSSFTIYVGGLSGEQIVRVNPLFDAKKPADEEKNPRVFVMRKTLAMPYTLPGDTRTRKTATPKLGVMEWVMR
;
A
#
# COMPACT_ATOMS: atom_id res chain seq x y z
N MET A 1 -0.06 -40.78 78.55
CA MET A 1 0.63 -39.49 78.75
C MET A 1 1.51 -39.21 77.53
N LYS A 2 1.18 -38.12 76.81
CA LYS A 2 1.96 -37.31 75.86
C LYS A 2 2.74 -37.94 74.68
N ALA A 3 2.28 -37.52 73.51
CA ALA A 3 2.81 -37.62 72.15
C ALA A 3 4.24 -37.09 71.93
N SER A 4 4.88 -37.56 70.85
CA SER A 4 5.83 -36.77 70.06
C SER A 4 5.55 -36.92 68.56
N ARG A 5 5.66 -35.79 67.87
CA ARG A 5 5.10 -35.46 66.55
C ARG A 5 6.12 -35.70 65.43
N TYR A 6 5.69 -36.30 64.32
CA TYR A 6 6.41 -36.24 63.04
C TYR A 6 5.94 -35.02 62.24
N LEU A 7 6.90 -34.18 61.83
CA LEU A 7 6.71 -33.01 60.98
C LEU A 7 6.93 -33.43 59.51
N ALA A 8 5.89 -33.37 58.69
CA ALA A 8 5.99 -33.57 57.24
C ALA A 8 6.03 -32.19 56.54
N ILE A 9 7.08 -31.94 55.77
CA ILE A 9 7.22 -30.75 54.91
C ILE A 9 6.78 -31.16 53.50
N ALA A 10 5.70 -30.58 52.99
CA ALA A 10 5.25 -30.73 51.62
C ALA A 10 5.84 -29.60 50.76
N LEU A 11 6.58 -29.98 49.71
CA LEU A 11 7.18 -29.06 48.74
C LEU A 11 6.23 -28.96 47.54
N THR A 12 5.62 -27.79 47.32
CA THR A 12 4.70 -27.55 46.21
C THR A 12 5.43 -26.84 45.07
N THR A 13 5.71 -27.56 43.98
CA THR A 13 6.34 -27.01 42.78
C THR A 13 5.26 -26.39 41.88
N VAL A 14 5.28 -25.07 41.70
CA VAL A 14 4.42 -24.36 40.75
C VAL A 14 5.08 -24.38 39.38
N VAL A 15 4.49 -25.08 38.42
CA VAL A 15 4.91 -25.07 37.01
C VAL A 15 4.25 -23.87 36.33
N LEU A 16 5.06 -22.88 35.95
CA LEU A 16 4.62 -21.70 35.22
C LEU A 16 4.63 -22.01 33.72
N THR A 17 3.48 -22.38 33.16
CA THR A 17 3.30 -22.54 31.70
C THR A 17 3.14 -21.17 31.04
N SER A 18 4.20 -20.66 30.43
CA SER A 18 4.14 -19.54 29.50
C SER A 18 3.48 -19.99 28.19
N ALA A 19 2.24 -19.55 27.94
CA ALA A 19 1.59 -19.73 26.65
C ALA A 19 2.32 -18.87 25.58
N LEU A 20 3.03 -19.51 24.65
CA LEU A 20 3.47 -18.87 23.42
C LEU A 20 2.21 -18.52 22.60
N ALA A 21 1.96 -17.23 22.39
CA ALA A 21 1.02 -16.81 21.37
C ALA A 21 1.60 -17.20 19.99
N PRO A 22 0.88 -17.92 19.11
CA PRO A 22 1.34 -18.19 17.77
C PRO A 22 1.45 -16.87 17.00
N ALA A 23 2.66 -16.56 16.51
CA ALA A 23 2.85 -15.50 15.53
C ALA A 23 2.10 -15.89 14.25
N LEU A 24 0.96 -15.25 14.00
CA LEU A 24 0.27 -15.35 12.72
C LEU A 24 1.15 -14.66 11.68
N ALA A 25 1.95 -15.44 10.94
CA ALA A 25 2.76 -14.90 9.85
C ALA A 25 1.84 -14.28 8.79
N THR A 26 2.10 -13.02 8.43
CA THR A 26 1.48 -12.37 7.28
C THR A 26 1.83 -13.19 6.03
N PRO A 27 0.85 -13.56 5.19
CA PRO A 27 1.14 -14.33 3.99
C PRO A 27 2.02 -13.52 3.04
N GLU A 28 3.16 -14.08 2.69
CA GLU A 28 4.07 -13.51 1.69
C GLU A 28 3.65 -13.97 0.28
N PRO A 29 3.81 -13.12 -0.75
CA PRO A 29 3.62 -13.55 -2.13
C PRO A 29 4.63 -14.61 -2.53
N SER A 30 4.29 -15.39 -3.56
CA SER A 30 5.25 -16.32 -4.15
C SER A 30 6.45 -15.58 -4.74
N PRO A 31 7.70 -16.05 -4.48
CA PRO A 31 8.91 -15.44 -5.02
C PRO A 31 9.02 -15.60 -6.55
N THR A 32 8.29 -16.58 -7.12
CA THR A 32 8.15 -16.78 -8.56
C THR A 32 6.68 -16.65 -8.97
N PRO A 33 6.36 -16.02 -10.11
CA PRO A 33 4.97 -15.92 -10.56
C PRO A 33 4.33 -17.30 -10.71
N VAL A 34 3.24 -17.53 -9.97
CA VAL A 34 2.41 -18.76 -10.08
C VAL A 34 1.27 -18.61 -11.09
N THR A 35 1.13 -17.40 -11.63
CA THR A 35 0.13 -16.96 -12.60
C THR A 35 0.72 -15.78 -13.37
N TRP A 36 -0.03 -15.19 -14.31
CA TRP A 36 0.43 -14.04 -15.07
C TRP A 36 0.92 -12.92 -14.14
N GLU A 37 2.05 -12.30 -14.51
CA GLU A 37 2.64 -11.15 -13.83
C GLU A 37 3.19 -10.20 -14.89
N LEU A 38 2.83 -8.94 -14.79
CA LEU A 38 3.21 -7.89 -15.71
C LEU A 38 4.51 -7.25 -15.24
N GLN A 39 5.36 -6.86 -16.19
CA GLN A 39 6.50 -6.01 -15.89
C GLN A 39 6.00 -4.58 -15.66
N PHE A 40 6.45 -3.95 -14.58
CA PHE A 40 6.09 -2.59 -14.22
C PHE A 40 7.32 -1.74 -14.00
N THR A 41 7.33 -0.55 -14.60
CA THR A 41 8.35 0.47 -14.36
C THR A 41 7.68 1.81 -14.13
N SER A 42 8.31 2.68 -13.35
CA SER A 42 7.77 4.01 -13.08
C SER A 42 8.85 5.07 -12.90
N THR A 43 8.48 6.32 -13.15
CA THR A 43 9.29 7.46 -12.74
C THR A 43 9.19 7.70 -11.25
N ARG A 44 10.11 8.52 -10.71
CA ARG A 44 9.94 9.08 -9.37
C ARG A 44 8.68 9.96 -9.29
N PRO A 45 8.08 10.14 -8.10
CA PRO A 45 6.96 11.05 -7.94
C PRO A 45 7.39 12.51 -8.15
N GLU A 46 6.63 13.23 -8.95
CA GLU A 46 6.85 14.64 -9.30
C GLU A 46 5.63 15.49 -8.97
N ARG A 47 5.84 16.80 -8.81
CA ARG A 47 4.77 17.77 -8.56
C ARG A 47 4.42 18.54 -9.82
N ILE A 48 3.14 18.85 -10.01
CA ILE A 48 2.67 19.72 -11.09
C ILE A 48 1.58 20.66 -10.60
N ASN A 49 1.62 21.92 -11.07
CA ASN A 49 0.56 22.88 -10.85
C ASN A 49 -0.33 22.89 -12.09
N ALA A 50 -1.60 22.55 -11.91
CA ALA A 50 -2.61 22.55 -12.97
C ALA A 50 -3.96 22.98 -12.38
N GLY A 51 -4.72 23.81 -13.11
CA GLY A 51 -6.02 24.28 -12.62
C GLY A 51 -5.96 25.03 -11.27
N GLY A 52 -4.84 25.67 -10.94
CA GLY A 52 -4.64 26.36 -9.66
C GLY A 52 -4.41 25.45 -8.45
N ARG A 53 -4.18 24.15 -8.65
CA ARG A 53 -3.90 23.17 -7.59
C ARG A 53 -2.60 22.42 -7.86
N THR A 54 -1.92 22.03 -6.79
CA THR A 54 -0.75 21.15 -6.85
C THR A 54 -1.21 19.70 -6.87
N TYR A 55 -0.65 18.92 -7.78
CA TYR A 55 -0.81 17.47 -7.85
C TYR A 55 0.54 16.79 -7.74
N TRP A 56 0.53 15.58 -7.22
CA TRP A 56 1.63 14.64 -7.32
C TRP A 56 1.31 13.61 -8.39
N TYR A 57 2.31 13.16 -9.13
CA TYR A 57 2.11 12.09 -10.11
C TYR A 57 3.36 11.25 -10.31
N ILE A 58 3.14 10.01 -10.77
CA ILE A 58 4.17 9.17 -11.36
C ILE A 58 3.74 8.85 -12.79
N LEU A 59 4.70 8.78 -13.72
CA LEU A 59 4.48 8.07 -14.97
C LEU A 59 4.81 6.60 -14.74
N TYR A 60 4.07 5.72 -15.37
CA TYR A 60 4.33 4.29 -15.31
C TYR A 60 4.17 3.64 -16.67
N THR A 61 4.90 2.55 -16.86
CA THR A 61 4.78 1.68 -18.03
C THR A 61 4.55 0.25 -17.55
N ALA A 62 3.49 -0.36 -18.08
CA ALA A 62 3.16 -1.76 -17.87
C ALA A 62 3.37 -2.53 -19.17
N THR A 63 4.12 -3.62 -19.09
CA THR A 63 4.43 -4.49 -20.24
C THR A 63 3.99 -5.92 -19.95
N ASN A 64 3.29 -6.53 -20.90
CA ASN A 64 2.86 -7.92 -20.82
C ASN A 64 3.90 -8.83 -21.49
N ASN A 65 4.75 -9.46 -20.68
CA ASN A 65 5.72 -10.44 -21.13
C ASN A 65 5.23 -11.89 -20.97
N THR A 66 3.93 -12.07 -20.78
CA THR A 66 3.32 -13.41 -20.67
C THR A 66 3.00 -13.98 -22.05
N ILE A 67 2.43 -15.18 -22.08
CA ILE A 67 2.09 -15.90 -23.33
C ILE A 67 0.67 -15.62 -23.83
N GLU A 68 -0.11 -14.82 -23.10
CA GLU A 68 -1.50 -14.50 -23.43
C GLU A 68 -1.81 -13.03 -23.19
N ASP A 69 -2.88 -12.55 -23.79
CA ASP A 69 -3.36 -11.18 -23.57
C ASP A 69 -4.02 -11.10 -22.19
N VAL A 70 -3.73 -10.02 -21.45
CA VAL A 70 -4.20 -9.86 -20.07
C VAL A 70 -5.12 -8.65 -19.97
N ALA A 71 -6.24 -8.79 -19.26
CA ALA A 71 -7.08 -7.66 -18.89
C ALA A 71 -6.33 -6.80 -17.86
N PHE A 72 -5.93 -5.59 -18.25
CA PHE A 72 -5.15 -4.70 -17.41
C PHE A 72 -6.05 -3.65 -16.74
N HIS A 73 -6.16 -3.74 -15.41
CA HIS A 73 -6.92 -2.82 -14.57
C HIS A 73 -6.06 -2.39 -13.38
N PRO A 74 -5.20 -1.37 -13.54
CA PRO A 74 -4.30 -0.95 -12.47
C PRO A 74 -5.06 -0.30 -11.32
N GLU A 75 -4.82 -0.78 -10.10
CA GLU A 75 -5.29 -0.13 -8.87
C GLU A 75 -4.10 0.55 -8.20
N ILE A 76 -3.99 1.87 -8.32
CA ILE A 76 -2.86 2.62 -7.75
C ILE A 76 -3.33 3.45 -6.58
N VAL A 77 -2.72 3.24 -5.42
CA VAL A 77 -3.09 3.87 -4.15
C VAL A 77 -1.85 4.40 -3.44
N ARG A 78 -1.93 5.63 -2.93
CA ARG A 78 -0.92 6.22 -2.05
C ARG A 78 -1.35 6.10 -0.59
N VAL A 79 -0.53 5.49 0.24
CA VAL A 79 -0.71 5.44 1.69
C VAL A 79 0.28 6.40 2.32
N GLU A 80 -0.24 7.41 3.01
CA GLU A 80 0.53 8.45 3.68
C GLU A 80 0.57 8.19 5.17
N GLU A 81 1.75 8.33 5.76
CA GLU A 81 1.97 8.15 7.18
C GLU A 81 2.43 9.48 7.79
N ILE A 82 1.61 9.99 8.71
CA ILE A 82 1.97 11.15 9.54
C ILE A 82 2.36 10.60 10.90
N GLU A 83 3.65 10.73 11.22
CA GLU A 83 4.17 10.43 12.55
C GLU A 83 3.83 11.55 13.52
N SER A 84 3.58 11.19 14.77
CA SER A 84 3.32 12.14 15.85
C SER A 84 4.37 12.00 16.94
N GLU A 85 4.89 13.13 17.41
CA GLU A 85 5.73 13.21 18.60
C GLU A 85 4.91 13.25 19.90
N VAL A 86 3.57 13.31 19.81
CA VAL A 86 2.71 13.42 20.98
C VAL A 86 2.46 12.03 21.58
N PRO A 87 2.67 11.83 22.90
CA PRO A 87 2.31 10.58 23.57
C PRO A 87 0.84 10.23 23.33
N ALA A 88 0.54 8.94 23.11
CA ALA A 88 -0.80 8.45 22.76
C ALA A 88 -1.90 8.91 23.75
N GLU A 89 -1.54 9.14 25.01
CA GLU A 89 -2.42 9.64 26.08
C GLU A 89 -2.93 11.06 25.80
N LYS A 90 -2.10 11.93 25.21
CA LYS A 90 -2.44 13.33 24.88
C LYS A 90 -2.92 13.51 23.44
N ALA A 91 -2.87 12.45 22.62
CA ALA A 91 -3.34 12.49 21.24
C ALA A 91 -4.84 12.82 21.12
N LYS A 92 -5.66 12.46 22.13
CA LYS A 92 -7.10 12.79 22.16
C LYS A 92 -7.37 14.28 22.34
N GLU A 93 -6.54 14.97 23.13
CA GLU A 93 -6.65 16.42 23.36
C GLU A 93 -6.05 17.23 22.20
N GLN A 94 -5.04 16.66 21.53
CA GLN A 94 -4.36 17.28 20.39
C GLN A 94 -4.58 16.47 19.11
N ALA A 95 -5.85 16.24 18.77
CA ALA A 95 -6.25 15.43 17.62
C ALA A 95 -5.59 15.87 16.29
N GLN A 96 -5.29 17.17 16.15
CA GLN A 96 -4.59 17.69 14.97
C GLN A 96 -3.13 17.26 14.87
N LYS A 97 -2.46 16.91 15.97
CA LYS A 97 -1.07 16.47 16.01
C LYS A 97 -0.92 14.95 16.11
N ALA A 98 -2.00 14.20 16.23
CA ALA A 98 -1.98 12.74 16.34
C ALA A 98 -1.45 12.09 15.06
N SER A 99 -0.96 10.86 15.18
CA SER A 99 -0.54 10.07 14.03
C SER A 99 -1.75 9.76 13.15
N LYS A 100 -1.56 9.79 11.84
CA LYS A 100 -2.65 9.57 10.88
C LYS A 100 -2.13 8.80 9.68
N ILE A 101 -2.82 7.70 9.36
CA ILE A 101 -2.64 6.97 8.12
C ILE A 101 -3.77 7.41 7.18
N THR A 102 -3.41 7.88 6.00
CA THR A 102 -4.39 8.29 4.97
C THR A 102 -4.16 7.48 3.71
N VAL A 103 -5.21 6.80 3.25
CA VAL A 103 -5.21 6.03 2.00
C VAL A 103 -5.87 6.87 0.92
N THR A 104 -5.13 7.20 -0.14
CA THR A 104 -5.57 8.07 -1.22
C THR A 104 -5.44 7.34 -2.56
N PRO A 105 -6.54 6.94 -3.21
CA PRO A 105 -6.48 6.34 -4.54
C PRO A 105 -6.04 7.36 -5.58
N SER A 106 -5.45 6.87 -6.68
CA SER A 106 -5.16 7.71 -7.84
C SER A 106 -6.45 8.20 -8.51
N ILE A 107 -6.40 9.39 -9.09
CA ILE A 107 -7.55 10.02 -9.75
C ILE A 107 -7.77 9.37 -11.11
N VAL A 108 -8.74 8.45 -11.20
CA VAL A 108 -9.09 7.77 -12.46
C VAL A 108 -9.74 8.73 -13.47
N GLY A 109 -10.75 9.49 -13.03
CA GLY A 109 -11.42 10.53 -13.82
C GLY A 109 -10.63 11.84 -13.83
N LEU A 110 -9.35 11.76 -14.21
CA LEU A 110 -8.44 12.90 -14.21
C LEU A 110 -8.96 14.00 -15.13
N ASP A 111 -8.96 15.24 -14.64
CA ASP A 111 -9.34 16.39 -15.45
C ASP A 111 -8.36 16.54 -16.63
N ARG A 112 -8.92 16.77 -17.83
CA ARG A 112 -8.14 16.83 -19.07
C ARG A 112 -7.07 17.93 -19.03
N SER A 113 -7.33 19.06 -18.35
CA SER A 113 -6.34 20.13 -18.23
C SER A 113 -5.11 19.70 -17.40
N VAL A 114 -5.31 18.85 -16.38
CA VAL A 114 -4.22 18.30 -15.58
C VAL A 114 -3.42 17.30 -16.41
N PHE A 115 -4.10 16.38 -17.10
CA PHE A 115 -3.45 15.41 -17.97
C PHE A 115 -2.65 16.08 -19.10
N ASP A 116 -3.24 17.03 -19.83
CA ASP A 116 -2.59 17.73 -20.92
C ASP A 116 -1.35 18.51 -20.45
N THR A 117 -1.37 19.03 -19.22
CA THR A 117 -0.22 19.70 -18.61
C THR A 117 0.91 18.71 -18.31
N ILE A 118 0.59 17.51 -17.79
CA ILE A 118 1.57 16.44 -17.56
C ILE A 118 2.13 15.94 -18.89
N LYS A 119 1.26 15.66 -19.86
CA LYS A 119 1.63 15.17 -21.19
C LYS A 119 2.57 16.14 -21.89
N ARG A 120 2.26 17.43 -21.91
CA ARG A 120 3.11 18.48 -22.49
C ARG A 120 4.48 18.57 -21.82
N ARG A 121 4.55 18.41 -20.49
CA ARG A 121 5.84 18.41 -19.77
C ARG A 121 6.74 17.25 -20.22
N HIS A 122 6.13 16.09 -20.51
CA HIS A 122 6.83 14.84 -20.80
C HIS A 122 6.78 14.44 -22.28
N GLU A 123 6.39 15.34 -23.18
CA GLU A 123 6.18 15.05 -24.61
C GLU A 123 7.44 14.48 -25.29
N LYS A 124 8.64 14.92 -24.85
CA LYS A 124 9.91 14.44 -25.41
C LYS A 124 10.35 13.08 -24.87
N THR A 125 9.97 12.74 -23.64
CA THR A 125 10.42 11.51 -22.96
C THR A 125 9.37 10.40 -23.05
N HIS A 126 8.08 10.76 -23.07
CA HIS A 126 6.93 9.87 -23.12
C HIS A 126 5.89 10.39 -24.13
N PRO A 127 6.22 10.41 -25.44
CA PRO A 127 5.33 10.96 -26.47
C PRO A 127 3.99 10.23 -26.58
N PHE A 128 3.96 8.95 -26.21
CA PHE A 128 2.78 8.07 -26.27
C PHE A 128 2.06 7.94 -24.92
N LEU A 129 2.17 8.95 -24.04
CA LEU A 129 1.46 8.94 -22.77
C LEU A 129 -0.06 8.89 -22.99
N VAL A 130 -0.70 7.87 -22.41
CA VAL A 130 -2.13 7.58 -22.50
C VAL A 130 -2.86 8.10 -21.25
N HIS A 131 -4.12 8.49 -21.41
CA HIS A 131 -4.95 8.93 -20.28
C HIS A 131 -5.23 7.75 -19.32
N PRO A 132 -5.35 7.95 -18.00
CA PRO A 132 -5.56 6.85 -17.05
C PRO A 132 -6.77 5.94 -17.37
N VAL A 133 -7.87 6.53 -17.83
CA VAL A 133 -9.07 5.78 -18.24
C VAL A 133 -8.79 4.90 -19.46
N ASP A 134 -8.04 5.41 -20.44
CA ASP A 134 -7.73 4.69 -21.68
C ASP A 134 -6.67 3.60 -21.46
N ALA A 135 -5.90 3.70 -20.36
CA ALA A 135 -4.95 2.66 -19.96
C ALA A 135 -5.65 1.40 -19.44
N ILE A 136 -6.92 1.50 -19.00
CA ILE A 136 -7.73 0.35 -18.60
C ILE A 136 -8.20 -0.37 -19.87
N SER A 137 -7.46 -1.40 -20.27
CA SER A 137 -7.70 -2.11 -21.53
C SER A 137 -7.10 -3.51 -21.51
N THR A 138 -7.27 -4.26 -22.61
CA THR A 138 -6.54 -5.51 -22.81
C THR A 138 -5.10 -5.21 -23.21
N LEU A 139 -4.14 -5.60 -22.38
CA LEU A 139 -2.72 -5.44 -22.63
C LEU A 139 -2.20 -6.65 -23.43
N ARG A 140 -1.89 -6.39 -24.70
CA ARG A 140 -1.32 -7.39 -25.62
C ARG A 140 0.12 -7.72 -25.27
N GLN A 141 0.56 -8.89 -25.70
CA GLN A 141 1.91 -9.41 -25.43
C GLN A 141 3.00 -8.57 -26.11
N GLY A 142 4.17 -8.49 -25.47
CA GLY A 142 5.40 -7.90 -26.01
C GLY A 142 5.59 -6.41 -25.73
N ASP A 143 6.83 -5.95 -25.83
CA ASP A 143 7.27 -4.59 -25.50
C ASP A 143 6.58 -3.51 -26.35
N ASP A 144 6.31 -3.78 -27.63
CA ASP A 144 5.66 -2.83 -28.55
C ASP A 144 4.22 -2.49 -28.16
N ASN A 145 3.59 -3.35 -27.35
CA ASN A 145 2.24 -3.16 -26.84
C ASN A 145 2.22 -2.59 -25.41
N ALA A 146 3.37 -2.22 -24.84
CA ALA A 146 3.45 -1.65 -23.51
C ALA A 146 2.61 -0.37 -23.41
N ILE A 147 1.85 -0.25 -22.32
CA ILE A 147 1.03 0.93 -22.04
C ILE A 147 1.79 1.84 -21.09
N THR A 148 1.98 3.10 -21.50
CA THR A 148 2.51 4.15 -20.64
C THR A 148 1.41 5.12 -20.25
N SER A 149 1.20 5.31 -18.95
CA SER A 149 0.16 6.17 -18.40
C SER A 149 0.65 6.89 -17.14
N VAL A 150 -0.25 7.58 -16.45
CA VAL A 150 0.05 8.42 -15.29
C VAL A 150 -0.84 8.04 -14.12
N ALA A 151 -0.28 7.99 -12.91
CA ALA A 151 -1.05 7.95 -11.67
C ALA A 151 -0.96 9.32 -11.00
N VAL A 152 -2.09 9.98 -10.78
CA VAL A 152 -2.16 11.33 -10.20
C VAL A 152 -2.85 11.31 -8.84
N PHE A 153 -2.30 12.07 -7.91
CA PHE A 153 -2.76 12.20 -6.54
C PHE A 153 -2.85 13.69 -6.14
N PRO A 154 -3.73 14.06 -5.20
CA PRO A 154 -3.75 15.41 -4.65
C PRO A 154 -2.45 15.76 -3.91
N GLU A 155 -2.28 17.04 -3.60
CA GLU A 155 -1.22 17.53 -2.72
C GLU A 155 -1.20 16.77 -1.37
N MET A 156 -0.01 16.39 -0.91
CA MET A 156 0.18 15.74 0.39
C MET A 156 0.20 16.76 1.52
N ASP A 157 -0.20 16.35 2.72
CA ASP A 157 0.04 17.12 3.95
C ASP A 157 1.56 17.29 4.16
N ALA A 158 2.00 18.51 4.50
CA ALA A 158 3.41 18.82 4.68
C ALA A 158 4.08 18.05 5.84
N ARG A 159 3.28 17.44 6.72
CA ARG A 159 3.74 16.61 7.84
C ARG A 159 4.06 15.18 7.45
N VAL A 160 3.64 14.73 6.28
CA VAL A 160 3.98 13.40 5.75
C VAL A 160 5.50 13.32 5.57
N SER A 161 6.15 12.38 6.24
CA SER A 161 7.60 12.09 6.13
C SER A 161 7.86 10.87 5.25
N SER A 162 6.91 9.95 5.19
CA SER A 162 6.96 8.74 4.36
C SER A 162 5.60 8.47 3.75
N PHE A 163 5.62 7.85 2.56
CA PHE A 163 4.43 7.35 1.93
C PHE A 163 4.78 6.14 1.06
N THR A 164 3.83 5.23 0.88
CA THR A 164 4.00 4.07 0.02
C THR A 164 3.00 4.14 -1.12
N ILE A 165 3.47 3.98 -2.35
CA ILE A 165 2.58 3.77 -3.49
C ILE A 165 2.42 2.27 -3.68
N TYR A 166 1.18 1.80 -3.62
CA TYR A 166 0.80 0.43 -3.91
C TYR A 166 0.23 0.36 -5.33
N VAL A 167 0.69 -0.62 -6.10
CA VAL A 167 0.25 -0.86 -7.48
C VAL A 167 -0.30 -2.29 -7.56
N GLY A 168 -1.63 -2.38 -7.60
CA GLY A 168 -2.39 -3.61 -7.84
C GLY A 168 -2.70 -3.80 -9.32
N GLY A 169 -3.21 -4.98 -9.68
CA GLY A 169 -3.54 -5.34 -11.07
C GLY A 169 -2.34 -5.69 -11.94
N LEU A 170 -1.16 -5.91 -11.32
CA LEU A 170 0.06 -6.35 -12.00
C LEU A 170 0.26 -7.87 -11.97
N SER A 171 -0.51 -8.60 -11.18
CA SER A 171 -0.44 -10.04 -11.07
C SER A 171 -1.83 -10.64 -10.86
N GLY A 172 -2.04 -11.84 -11.39
CA GLY A 172 -3.24 -12.64 -11.11
C GLY A 172 -3.20 -13.36 -9.76
N GLU A 173 -2.11 -13.23 -8.98
CA GLU A 173 -1.91 -14.01 -7.76
C GLU A 173 -2.80 -13.49 -6.63
N GLN A 174 -3.55 -14.41 -6.01
CA GLN A 174 -4.45 -14.10 -4.91
C GLN A 174 -4.41 -15.19 -3.84
N ILE A 175 -4.56 -14.79 -2.58
CA ILE A 175 -4.67 -15.69 -1.43
C ILE A 175 -5.94 -15.35 -0.65
N VAL A 176 -6.72 -16.38 -0.35
CA VAL A 176 -7.89 -16.25 0.51
C VAL A 176 -7.49 -16.64 1.95
N ARG A 177 -7.82 -15.79 2.91
CA ARG A 177 -7.66 -16.07 4.35
C ARG A 177 -8.97 -15.89 5.08
N VAL A 178 -9.23 -16.78 6.04
CA VAL A 178 -10.38 -16.63 6.93
C VAL A 178 -10.19 -15.39 7.80
N ASN A 179 -11.24 -14.58 7.94
CA ASN A 179 -11.20 -13.45 8.86
C ASN A 179 -11.22 -13.96 10.31
N PRO A 180 -10.13 -13.79 11.08
CA PRO A 180 -10.08 -14.29 12.46
C PRO A 180 -11.04 -13.54 13.40
N LEU A 181 -11.51 -12.35 12.98
CA LEU A 181 -12.43 -11.50 13.72
C LEU A 181 -13.89 -11.63 13.23
N PHE A 182 -14.18 -12.60 12.37
CA PHE A 182 -15.54 -12.83 11.88
C PHE A 182 -16.49 -13.14 13.03
N ASP A 183 -17.55 -12.35 13.16
CA ASP A 183 -18.59 -12.54 14.16
C ASP A 183 -19.83 -13.16 13.50
N ALA A 184 -20.07 -14.45 13.76
CA ALA A 184 -21.23 -15.17 13.23
C ALA A 184 -22.58 -14.63 13.74
N LYS A 185 -22.59 -13.81 14.80
CA LYS A 185 -23.81 -13.19 15.34
C LYS A 185 -24.17 -11.90 14.60
N LYS A 186 -23.26 -11.32 13.84
CA LYS A 186 -23.51 -10.15 12.99
C LYS A 186 -23.75 -10.63 11.55
N PRO A 187 -24.54 -9.89 10.75
CA PRO A 187 -24.64 -10.17 9.32
C PRO A 187 -23.24 -10.27 8.71
N ALA A 188 -23.03 -11.29 7.87
CA ALA A 188 -21.84 -11.33 7.04
C ALA A 188 -21.94 -10.18 6.04
N ASP A 189 -20.94 -9.30 6.07
CA ASP A 189 -20.91 -8.07 5.30
C ASP A 189 -19.50 -7.90 4.75
N GLU A 190 -19.37 -7.63 3.45
CA GLU A 190 -18.06 -7.62 2.77
C GLU A 190 -17.11 -6.54 3.31
N GLU A 191 -17.64 -5.46 3.88
CA GLU A 191 -16.84 -4.32 4.35
C GLU A 191 -16.59 -4.37 5.87
N LYS A 192 -17.60 -4.73 6.66
CA LYS A 192 -17.57 -4.63 8.13
C LYS A 192 -17.38 -5.96 8.85
N ASN A 193 -17.82 -7.06 8.25
CA ASN A 193 -17.75 -8.40 8.86
C ASN A 193 -17.56 -9.50 7.80
N PRO A 194 -16.48 -9.43 6.99
CA PRO A 194 -16.29 -10.41 5.93
C PRO A 194 -15.92 -11.76 6.54
N ARG A 195 -16.34 -12.86 5.91
CA ARG A 195 -15.95 -14.21 6.33
C ARG A 195 -14.49 -14.51 5.97
N VAL A 196 -14.05 -13.95 4.86
CA VAL A 196 -12.72 -14.15 4.30
C VAL A 196 -12.18 -12.84 3.75
N PHE A 197 -10.87 -12.68 3.79
CA PHE A 197 -10.13 -11.65 3.08
C PHE A 197 -9.52 -12.28 1.82
N VAL A 198 -9.71 -11.62 0.68
CA VAL A 198 -9.02 -11.94 -0.57
C VAL A 198 -7.90 -10.93 -0.72
N MET A 199 -6.66 -11.38 -0.53
CA MET A 199 -5.49 -10.54 -0.73
C MET A 199 -4.94 -10.79 -2.12
N ARG A 200 -4.51 -9.74 -2.79
CA ARG A 200 -3.90 -9.78 -4.11
C ARG A 200 -2.43 -9.38 -4.01
N LYS A 201 -1.60 -10.00 -4.84
CA LYS A 201 -0.20 -9.61 -4.96
C LYS A 201 -0.12 -8.20 -5.54
N THR A 202 0.47 -7.31 -4.76
CA THR A 202 0.51 -5.87 -4.99
C THR A 202 1.95 -5.39 -4.85
N LEU A 203 2.40 -4.54 -5.77
CA LEU A 203 3.75 -3.98 -5.72
C LEU A 203 3.77 -2.80 -4.76
N ALA A 204 4.59 -2.87 -3.71
CA ALA A 204 4.81 -1.79 -2.77
C ALA A 204 6.04 -0.98 -3.17
N MET A 205 5.87 0.34 -3.23
CA MET A 205 6.91 1.30 -3.57
C MET A 205 7.04 2.32 -2.43
N PRO A 206 7.85 2.04 -1.41
CA PRO A 206 8.01 2.92 -0.27
C PRO A 206 8.85 4.14 -0.65
N TYR A 207 8.42 5.33 -0.22
CA TYR A 207 9.13 6.58 -0.42
C TYR A 207 9.35 7.30 0.91
N THR A 208 10.51 7.95 1.01
CA THR A 208 10.81 8.89 2.10
C THR A 208 10.94 10.31 1.55
N LEU A 209 10.35 11.27 2.26
CA LEU A 209 10.46 12.69 1.99
C LEU A 209 11.49 13.30 2.95
N PRO A 210 12.73 13.55 2.49
CA PRO A 210 13.74 14.13 3.35
C PRO A 210 13.39 15.57 3.73
N GLY A 211 13.88 16.01 4.88
CA GLY A 211 13.75 17.37 5.37
C GLY A 211 12.69 17.54 6.46
N ASP A 212 12.66 18.76 7.01
CA ASP A 212 11.67 19.19 7.98
C ASP A 212 10.33 19.55 7.31
N THR A 213 9.29 19.76 8.09
CA THR A 213 7.94 20.09 7.58
C THR A 213 7.91 21.34 6.68
N ARG A 214 8.87 22.27 6.83
CA ARG A 214 8.97 23.50 6.04
C ARG A 214 9.61 23.26 4.68
N THR A 215 10.62 22.40 4.62
CA THR A 215 11.39 22.09 3.40
C THR A 215 10.80 20.92 2.60
N ARG A 216 9.96 20.07 3.20
CA ARG A 216 9.29 18.94 2.52
C ARG A 216 8.46 19.33 1.30
N LYS A 217 7.98 20.58 1.22
CA LYS A 217 7.25 21.09 0.05
C LYS A 217 8.09 21.11 -1.23
N THR A 218 9.41 21.23 -1.10
CA THR A 218 10.35 21.22 -2.24
C THR A 218 11.23 19.97 -2.26
N ALA A 219 11.14 19.11 -1.24
CA ALA A 219 11.89 17.87 -1.17
C ALA A 219 11.58 16.93 -2.34
N THR A 220 12.60 16.21 -2.78
CA THR A 220 12.48 15.13 -3.77
C THR A 220 12.34 13.81 -3.02
N PRO A 221 11.29 13.01 -3.30
CA PRO A 221 11.12 11.70 -2.68
C PRO A 221 12.28 10.76 -3.03
N LYS A 222 12.70 9.94 -2.07
CA LYS A 222 13.67 8.87 -2.27
C LYS A 222 12.94 7.53 -2.21
N LEU A 223 13.08 6.74 -3.27
CA LEU A 223 12.54 5.39 -3.37
C LEU A 223 13.34 4.45 -2.45
N GLY A 224 12.63 3.68 -1.63
CA GLY A 224 13.17 2.57 -0.86
C GLY A 224 13.22 1.28 -1.67
N VAL A 225 13.35 0.14 -1.00
CA VAL A 225 13.32 -1.17 -1.69
C VAL A 225 11.88 -1.46 -2.11
N MET A 226 11.68 -1.72 -3.40
CA MET A 226 10.39 -2.18 -3.91
C MET A 226 10.21 -3.65 -3.56
N GLU A 227 9.02 -4.03 -3.12
CA GLU A 227 8.71 -5.39 -2.71
C GLU A 227 7.29 -5.77 -3.11
N TRP A 228 7.07 -7.06 -3.37
CA TRP A 228 5.72 -7.60 -3.55
C TRP A 228 5.13 -7.92 -2.18
N VAL A 229 3.87 -7.51 -1.96
CA VAL A 229 3.11 -7.81 -0.73
C VAL A 229 1.74 -8.37 -1.05
N MET A 230 1.13 -9.09 -0.10
CA MET A 230 -0.27 -9.49 -0.17
C MET A 230 -1.13 -8.42 0.50
N ARG A 231 -2.06 -7.80 -0.24
CA ARG A 231 -2.94 -6.72 0.25
C ARG A 231 -4.39 -6.97 -0.16
#